data_AF-A0A1F2QR87-F1
#
_entry.id   AF-A0A1F2QR87-F1
#
_cell.length_a   1.000
_cell.length_b   1.000
_cell.length_c   1.000
_cell.angle_alpha   90.00
_cell.angle_beta   90.00
_cell.angle_gamma   90.00
#
_symmetry.space_group_name_H-M   'P 1'
#
loop_
_entity.id
_entity.type
_entity.pdbx_description
1 polymer ?
#
loop_
_entity_poly.entity_id
_entity_poly.type
_entity_poly.pdbx_seq_one_letter_code
_entity_poly.pdbx_strand_id
1 'polypeptide(L)' 'MTYLEVRYRYAGPLTAAQLMRLGELPGHYGVLRVHLDEAESTARILFDASRLKESEVVHWVRRAGIPLTEKVAVSPPAA' A
#
# COMPACT_ATOMS: atom_id res chain seq x y z
N MET A 1 -7.34 -18.20 3.65
CA MET A 1 -7.04 -16.85 3.12
C MET A 1 -7.33 -15.88 4.24
N THR A 2 -6.36 -15.02 4.58
CA THR A 2 -6.48 -14.04 5.67
C THR A 2 -6.14 -12.69 5.09
N TYR A 3 -7.09 -11.75 5.06
CA TYR A 3 -6.87 -10.44 4.45
C TYR A 3 -6.57 -9.41 5.52
N LEU A 4 -5.47 -8.68 5.34
CA LEU A 4 -5.07 -7.58 6.22
C LEU A 4 -4.94 -6.29 5.42
N GLU A 5 -5.31 -5.18 6.06
CA GLU A 5 -5.07 -3.84 5.56
C GLU A 5 -4.04 -3.14 6.43
N VAL A 6 -3.06 -2.51 5.78
CA VAL A 6 -2.05 -1.68 6.43
C VAL A 6 -2.05 -0.29 5.81
N ARG A 7 -1.76 0.73 6.63
CA ARG A 7 -1.68 2.11 6.19
C ARG A 7 -0.27 2.65 6.40
N TYR A 8 0.27 3.31 5.39
CA TYR A 8 1.57 3.97 5.42
C TYR A 8 1.46 5.40 4.91
N ARG A 9 2.28 6.31 5.40
CA ARG A 9 2.53 7.57 4.68
C ARG A 9 3.39 7.30 3.45
N TYR A 10 3.31 8.17 2.47
CA TYR A 10 4.25 8.24 1.36
C TYR A 10 4.75 9.66 1.16
N ALA A 11 5.95 9.80 0.58
CA ALA A 11 6.60 11.09 0.39
C ALA A 11 6.42 11.66 -1.02
N GLY A 12 6.11 12.95 -1.08
CA GLY A 12 6.07 13.73 -2.33
C GLY A 12 4.89 13.40 -3.25
N PRO A 13 4.69 14.21 -4.30
CA PRO A 13 3.68 13.95 -5.30
C PRO A 13 4.06 12.71 -6.11
N LEU A 14 3.09 11.84 -6.34
CA LEU A 14 3.28 10.67 -7.18
C LEU A 14 3.15 11.08 -8.65
N THR A 15 4.12 10.67 -9.46
CA THR A 15 4.10 10.85 -10.91
C THR A 15 3.12 9.87 -11.57
N ALA A 16 2.61 10.23 -12.75
CA ALA A 16 1.74 9.34 -13.53
C ALA A 16 2.38 7.96 -13.81
N ALA A 17 3.70 7.91 -14.02
CA ALA A 17 4.42 6.66 -14.22
C ALA A 17 4.45 5.76 -12.97
N GLN A 18 4.56 6.35 -11.77
CA GLN A 18 4.47 5.61 -10.51
C GLN A 18 3.06 5.06 -10.28
N LEU A 19 2.03 5.85 -10.60
CA LEU A 19 0.64 5.43 -10.50
C LEU A 19 0.32 4.26 -11.44
N MET A 20 0.83 4.29 -12.69
CA MET A 20 0.67 3.19 -13.65
C MET A 20 1.26 1.88 -13.14
N ARG A 21 2.50 1.89 -12.62
CA ARG A 21 3.16 0.69 -12.08
C ARG A 21 2.46 0.15 -10.83
N LEU A 22 1.89 1.04 -10.01
CA LEU A 22 1.10 0.64 -8.85
C LEU A 22 -0.14 -0.17 -9.25
N GLY A 23 -0.76 0.17 -10.38
CA GLY A 23 -1.89 -0.57 -10.94
C GLY A 23 -1.57 -2.01 -11.36
N GLU A 24 -0.30 -2.36 -11.56
CA GLU A 24 0.16 -3.69 -11.97
C GLU A 24 0.47 -4.62 -10.77
N LEU A 25 0.55 -4.09 -9.55
CA LEU A 25 0.87 -4.88 -8.35
C LEU A 25 -0.21 -5.88 -7.94
N PRO A 26 -1.53 -5.58 -8.03
CA PRO A 26 -2.57 -6.53 -7.68
C PRO A 26 -2.45 -7.85 -8.45
N GLY A 27 -2.51 -8.98 -7.74
CA GLY A 27 -2.51 -10.31 -8.34
C GLY A 27 -1.13 -10.92 -8.63
N HIS A 28 -0.08 -10.13 -8.86
CA HIS A 28 1.26 -10.65 -9.17
C HIS A 28 2.08 -11.05 -7.93
N TYR A 29 1.72 -10.53 -6.74
CA TYR A 29 2.51 -10.77 -5.52
C TYR A 29 1.67 -11.09 -4.27
N GLY A 30 0.33 -11.12 -4.34
CA GLY A 30 -0.54 -11.29 -3.16
C GLY A 30 -1.00 -9.98 -2.52
N VAL A 31 -0.55 -8.83 -3.07
CA VAL A 31 -1.24 -7.54 -2.92
C VAL A 31 -2.57 -7.63 -3.68
N LEU A 32 -3.64 -7.15 -3.06
CA LEU A 32 -5.00 -7.20 -3.61
C LEU A 32 -5.46 -5.83 -4.06
N ARG A 33 -5.14 -4.79 -3.29
CA ARG A 33 -5.51 -3.40 -3.62
C ARG A 33 -4.52 -2.45 -2.98
N VAL A 34 -4.15 -1.40 -3.71
CA VAL A 34 -3.49 -0.23 -3.13
C VAL A 34 -4.38 0.99 -3.41
N HIS A 35 -4.70 1.72 -2.37
CA HIS A 35 -5.49 2.95 -2.45
C HIS A 35 -4.70 4.11 -1.87
N LEU A 36 -4.58 5.18 -2.65
CA LEU A 36 -3.84 6.37 -2.30
C LEU A 36 -4.82 7.45 -1.86
N ASP A 37 -4.55 8.03 -0.71
CA ASP A 37 -5.18 9.25 -0.21
C ASP A 37 -4.15 10.37 -0.39
N GLU A 38 -4.39 11.25 -1.35
CA GLU A 38 -3.52 12.40 -1.64
C GLU A 38 -3.65 13.51 -0.60
N ALA A 39 -4.84 13.69 -0.01
CA ALA A 39 -5.06 14.70 1.01
C ALA A 39 -4.23 14.42 2.27
N GLU A 40 -4.18 13.14 2.67
CA GLU A 40 -3.43 12.70 3.87
C GLU A 40 -2.02 12.20 3.55
N SER A 41 -1.64 12.13 2.27
CA SER A 41 -0.40 11.48 1.80
C SER A 41 -0.25 10.05 2.36
N THR A 42 -1.33 9.26 2.35
CA THR A 42 -1.33 7.88 2.86
C THR A 42 -1.70 6.84 1.81
N ALA A 43 -1.04 5.68 1.87
CA ALA A 43 -1.35 4.50 1.08
C ALA A 43 -1.97 3.44 1.99
N ARG A 44 -3.19 3.01 1.66
CA ARG A 44 -3.84 1.82 2.22
C ARG A 44 -3.56 0.64 1.32
N ILE A 45 -3.06 -0.44 1.89
CA ILE A 45 -2.64 -1.63 1.15
C ILE A 45 -3.34 -2.84 1.73
N LEU A 46 -4.18 -3.47 0.91
CA LEU A 46 -4.85 -4.73 1.23
C LEU A 46 -4.07 -5.88 0.62
N PHE A 47 -3.80 -6.92 1.42
CA PHE A 47 -3.04 -8.09 0.97
C PHE A 47 -3.50 -9.38 1.65
N ASP A 48 -3.18 -10.52 1.03
CA ASP A 48 -3.40 -11.85 1.60
C ASP A 48 -2.22 -12.24 2.51
N ALA A 49 -2.44 -12.14 3.82
CA ALA A 49 -1.49 -12.49 4.86
C ALA A 49 -1.20 -13.99 4.95
N SER A 50 -1.97 -14.84 4.27
CA SER A 50 -1.59 -16.25 4.07
C SER A 50 -0.43 -16.40 3.07
N ARG A 51 -0.12 -15.37 2.26
CA ARG A 51 0.91 -15.39 1.21
C ARG A 51 2.06 -14.44 1.45
N LEU A 52 1.78 -13.25 1.99
CA LEU A 52 2.75 -12.19 2.20
C LEU A 52 2.81 -11.73 3.65
N LYS A 53 4.00 -11.35 4.11
CA LYS A 53 4.18 -10.53 5.29
C LYS A 53 4.07 -9.05 4.93
N GLU A 54 3.68 -8.23 5.90
CA GLU A 54 3.62 -6.76 5.76
C GLU A 54 4.93 -6.15 5.24
N SER A 55 6.08 -6.64 5.69
CA SER A 55 7.39 -6.16 5.23
C SER A 55 7.65 -6.43 3.75
N GLU A 56 7.16 -7.56 3.22
CA GLU A 56 7.27 -7.92 1.80
C GLU A 56 6.35 -7.05 0.96
N VAL A 57 5.14 -6.79 1.43
CA VAL A 57 4.20 -5.84 0.80
C VAL A 57 4.85 -4.47 0.66
N VAL A 58 5.43 -3.94 1.75
CA VAL A 58 6.12 -2.64 1.74
C VAL A 58 7.29 -2.63 0.76
N HIS A 59 8.07 -3.71 0.70
CA HIS A 59 9.17 -3.84 -0.26
C HIS A 59 8.67 -3.72 -1.71
N TRP A 60 7.61 -4.45 -2.08
CA TRP A 60 7.08 -4.46 -3.44
C TRP A 60 6.46 -3.11 -3.82
N VAL A 61 5.72 -2.48 -2.91
CA VAL A 61 5.12 -1.16 -3.14
C VAL A 61 6.21 -0.08 -3.30
N ARG A 62 7.30 -0.14 -2.54
CA ARG A 62 8.47 0.73 -2.74
C ARG A 62 9.16 0.48 -4.09
N ARG A 63 9.29 -0.79 -4.51
CA ARG A 63 9.87 -1.15 -5.81
C ARG A 63 9.01 -0.66 -6.98
N ALA A 64 7.69 -0.63 -6.83
CA ALA A 64 6.78 -0.03 -7.81
C ALA A 64 6.92 1.51 -7.91
N GLY A 65 7.72 2.11 -7.01
CA GLY A 65 8.08 3.52 -7.03
C GLY A 65 7.30 4.36 -6.04
N ILE A 66 6.52 3.77 -5.13
CA ILE A 66 5.82 4.52 -4.08
C ILE A 66 6.72 4.63 -2.85
N PRO A 67 7.22 5.83 -2.50
CA PRO A 67 8.16 6.00 -1.40
C PRO A 67 7.44 5.97 -0.05
N LEU A 68 7.00 4.78 0.38
CA LEU A 68 6.38 4.56 1.68
C LEU A 68 7.36 4.94 2.80
N THR A 69 6.89 5.68 3.80
CA THR A 69 7.70 6.14 4.94
C THR A 69 7.26 5.44 6.22
N GLU A 70 6.46 6.11 7.04
CA GLU A 70 6.02 5.64 8.36
C GLU A 70 4.71 4.86 8.28
N LYS A 71 4.56 3.85 9.15
CA LYS A 71 3.30 3.15 9.33
C LYS A 71 2.34 4.05 10.10
N VAL A 72 1.13 4.20 9.60
CA VAL A 72 0.08 4.96 10.26
C VAL A 72 -0.85 3.99 10.95
N ALA A 73 -1.16 4.24 12.23
CA ALA A 73 -2.17 3.46 12.93
C ALA A 73 -3.48 3.51 12.13
N VAL A 74 -4.05 2.33 11.86
CA VAL A 74 -5.41 2.23 11.34
C VAL A 74 -6.31 2.45 12.54
N SER A 75 -6.73 3.70 12.77
CA SER A 75 -7.78 3.92 13.77
C SER A 75 -9.05 3.30 13.22
N PRO A 76 -9.80 2.49 14.00
CA PRO A 76 -11.15 2.15 13.60
C PRO A 76 -11.93 3.46 13.40
N PRO A 77 -12.86 3.52 12.43
CA PRO A 77 -13.75 4.68 12.31
C PRO A 77 -14.42 4.89 13.67
N ALA A 78 -14.45 6.15 14.13
CA ALA A 78 -15.25 6.50 15.29
C ALA A 78 -16.69 6.07 14.99
N ALA A 79 -17.25 5.25 15.88
CA ALA A 79 -18.59 4.68 15.76
C ALA A 79 -19.67 5.76 15.69
#